data_AF-A0A8T5NKE1-F1
#
_entry.id   AF-A0A8T5NKE1-F1
#
_cell.length_a   1.000
_cell.length_b   1.000
_cell.length_c   1.000
_cell.angle_alpha   90.00
_cell.angle_beta   90.00
_cell.angle_gamma   90.00
#
_symmetry.space_group_name_H-M   'P 1'
#
loop_
_entity.id
_entity.type
_entity.pdbx_description
1 polymer ?
#
loop_
_entity_poly.entity_id
_entity_poly.type
_entity_poly.pdbx_seq_one_letter_code
_entity_poly.pdbx_strand_id
1 'polypeptide(L)'
;MFKTRLRDFIITDDDWIFAVADYCHEDGARSVLRYVPDPNGSRGVHKKYRKFDFDEAFTFMKASRPEWVKDVHVVPWEHVKHILAPDRRLPLIMKEHPKVKDIVKTLSTGIKQDKMGVTGSLLADLQNETSDIDFIVYGSSWFTARDILAKAKEEKDPIKEISEEMWHEIYNKRRPELSFEEFLVHERRKGNRGMVDGTYFDLLYVRDWEDIVPCARGVDIAPATIEATVTNADFSFDSPAIYEIDHPEISYVLSYTHTYAGQALVGERIEARGMVEALGDIKRLVVGTTREPKGEWIRSLTLLKTCLRHYLT
;
A
#
# COMPACT_ATOMS: atom_id res chain seq x y z
N MET A 1 1.59 19.91 17.34
CA MET A 1 0.74 18.72 17.12
C MET A 1 1.47 17.84 16.13
N PHE A 2 1.80 16.60 16.52
CA PHE A 2 2.36 15.65 15.58
C PHE A 2 1.29 15.26 14.56
N LYS A 3 1.67 15.14 13.29
CA LYS A 3 0.80 14.69 12.22
C LYS A 3 1.55 13.64 11.43
N THR A 4 0.89 12.53 11.18
CA THR A 4 1.39 11.42 10.36
C THR A 4 0.36 11.10 9.29
N ARG A 5 0.80 10.40 8.25
CA ARG A 5 -0.06 9.78 7.25
C ARG A 5 0.52 8.43 6.85
N LEU A 6 -0.24 7.66 6.06
CA LEU A 6 0.24 6.40 5.51
C LEU A 6 1.66 6.52 4.96
N ARG A 7 2.45 5.47 5.20
CA ARG A 7 3.84 5.33 4.75
C ARG A 7 4.88 6.24 5.43
N ASP A 8 4.45 7.12 6.34
CA ASP A 8 5.37 7.69 7.32
C ASP A 8 5.82 6.59 8.29
N PHE A 9 7.02 6.73 8.84
CA PHE A 9 7.47 5.93 9.98
C PHE A 9 7.58 6.81 11.22
N ILE A 10 7.33 6.22 12.38
CA ILE A 10 7.61 6.84 13.69
C ILE A 10 8.70 6.05 14.39
N ILE A 11 9.58 6.76 15.09
CA ILE A 11 10.62 6.19 15.95
C ILE A 11 10.28 6.57 17.38
N THR A 12 10.27 5.58 18.27
CA THR A 12 10.00 5.77 19.71
C THR A 12 11.26 6.10 20.50
N ASP A 13 11.10 6.41 21.79
CA ASP A 13 12.23 6.62 22.72
C ASP A 13 13.12 5.37 22.86
N ASP A 14 12.54 4.18 22.75
CA ASP A 14 13.23 2.89 22.73
C ASP A 14 13.89 2.58 21.35
N ASP A 15 13.85 3.56 20.44
CA ASP A 15 14.27 3.47 19.04
C ASP A 15 13.55 2.34 18.26
N TRP A 16 12.34 1.94 18.67
CA TRP A 16 11.49 1.06 17.87
C TRP A 16 10.87 1.83 16.72
N ILE A 17 10.85 1.22 15.54
CA ILE A 17 10.37 1.85 14.31
C ILE A 17 9.06 1.23 13.90
N PHE A 18 8.02 2.06 13.79
CA PHE A 18 6.69 1.67 13.37
C PHE A 18 6.34 2.31 12.03
N ALA A 19 5.65 1.59 11.17
CA ALA A 19 5.05 2.10 9.95
C ALA A 19 3.61 2.56 10.22
N VAL A 20 3.28 3.80 9.87
CA VAL A 20 1.94 4.37 10.05
C VAL A 20 0.94 3.63 9.15
N ALA A 21 -0.16 3.18 9.75
CA ALA A 21 -1.07 2.18 9.16
C ALA A 21 -2.41 2.74 8.68
N ASP A 22 -2.81 3.92 9.17
CA ASP A 22 -3.99 4.65 8.70
C ASP A 22 -3.84 6.16 8.94
N TYR A 23 -4.92 6.91 8.75
CA TYR A 23 -4.97 8.35 8.91
C TYR A 23 -5.65 8.82 10.21
N CYS A 24 -6.05 7.91 11.10
CA CYS A 24 -6.79 8.22 12.33
C CYS A 24 -5.83 8.27 13.52
N HIS A 25 -5.75 9.39 14.24
CA HIS A 25 -4.70 9.57 15.26
C HIS A 25 -5.16 10.20 16.58
N GLU A 26 -6.42 9.97 16.96
CA GLU A 26 -7.02 10.58 18.16
C GLU A 26 -6.26 10.23 19.45
N ASP A 27 -5.94 8.94 19.64
CA ASP A 27 -5.27 8.43 20.86
C ASP A 27 -3.74 8.29 20.71
N GLY A 28 -3.18 8.64 19.55
CA GLY A 28 -1.78 8.35 19.20
C GLY A 28 -1.61 7.91 17.75
N ALA A 29 -0.38 7.60 17.38
CA ALA A 29 -0.06 7.17 16.03
C ALA A 29 -0.42 5.69 15.83
N ARG A 30 -1.47 5.46 15.03
CA ARG A 30 -1.91 4.14 14.59
C ARG A 30 -0.93 3.56 13.56
N SER A 31 -0.26 2.47 13.92
CA SER A 31 0.92 1.97 13.23
C SER A 31 1.15 0.48 13.46
N VAL A 32 2.12 -0.10 12.75
CA VAL A 32 2.58 -1.49 12.93
C VAL A 32 4.07 -1.49 13.17
N LEU A 33 4.53 -2.23 14.18
CA LEU A 33 5.95 -2.34 14.52
C LEU A 33 6.68 -3.06 13.40
N ARG A 34 7.82 -2.52 12.95
CA ARG A 34 8.59 -3.07 11.83
C ARG A 34 10.01 -3.42 12.18
N TYR A 35 10.65 -2.62 13.05
CA TYR A 35 12.04 -2.82 13.41
C TYR A 35 12.28 -2.54 14.89
N VAL A 36 13.00 -3.45 15.54
CA VAL A 36 13.43 -3.34 16.94
C VAL A 36 14.95 -3.42 16.98
N PRO A 37 15.64 -2.56 17.75
CA PRO A 37 17.08 -2.67 17.96
C PRO A 37 17.47 -4.08 18.45
N ASP A 38 18.44 -4.69 17.78
CA ASP A 38 18.94 -6.02 18.12
C ASP A 38 20.39 -6.13 17.61
N PRO A 39 21.39 -6.31 18.49
CA PRO A 39 22.78 -6.51 18.07
C PRO A 39 22.99 -7.67 17.07
N ASN A 40 22.12 -8.68 17.11
CA ASN A 40 22.13 -9.82 16.18
C ASN A 40 21.22 -9.61 14.97
N GLY A 41 20.65 -8.42 14.81
CA GLY A 41 19.75 -8.05 13.74
C GLY A 41 20.42 -8.02 12.36
N SER A 42 19.64 -8.29 11.32
CA SER A 42 20.10 -8.34 9.92
C SER A 42 19.94 -7.03 9.16
N ARG A 43 19.56 -5.94 9.83
CA ARG A 43 19.26 -4.63 9.23
C ARG A 43 20.10 -3.53 9.87
N GLY A 44 20.49 -2.54 9.07
CA GLY A 44 21.34 -1.42 9.49
C GLY A 44 22.84 -1.75 9.51
N VAL A 45 23.67 -0.72 9.34
CA VAL A 45 25.14 -0.84 9.33
C VAL A 45 25.72 -0.54 10.72
N HIS A 46 25.48 0.67 11.22
CA HIS A 46 26.02 1.13 12.51
C HIS A 46 25.21 0.63 13.71
N LYS A 47 23.88 0.74 13.62
CA LYS A 47 22.96 0.20 14.61
C LYS A 47 22.17 -0.94 13.98
N LYS A 48 22.17 -2.09 14.64
CA LYS A 48 21.53 -3.31 14.14
C LYS A 48 20.07 -3.39 14.60
N TYR A 49 19.23 -3.84 13.69
CA TYR A 49 17.80 -4.01 13.90
C TYR A 49 17.36 -5.40 13.43
N ARG A 50 16.42 -5.99 14.17
CA ARG A 50 15.63 -7.13 13.70
C ARG A 50 14.38 -6.60 13.01
N LYS A 51 14.11 -7.11 11.80
CA LYS A 51 12.87 -6.83 11.06
C LYS A 51 11.80 -7.80 11.55
N PHE A 52 10.64 -7.27 11.88
CA PHE A 52 9.48 -8.04 12.33
C PHE A 52 8.49 -8.14 11.19
N ASP A 53 7.90 -9.31 11.03
CA ASP A 53 6.67 -9.47 10.28
C ASP A 53 5.45 -9.13 11.16
N PHE A 54 4.22 -9.22 10.61
CA PHE A 54 3.03 -8.78 11.34
C PHE A 54 2.77 -9.61 12.61
N ASP A 55 2.88 -10.94 12.55
CA ASP A 55 2.54 -11.82 13.66
C ASP A 55 3.62 -11.77 14.77
N GLU A 56 4.89 -11.69 14.36
CA GLU A 56 6.01 -11.42 15.26
C GLU A 56 5.84 -10.08 15.97
N ALA A 57 5.45 -9.03 15.23
CA ALA A 57 5.27 -7.68 15.76
C ALA A 57 4.19 -7.64 16.84
N PHE A 58 3.02 -8.24 16.60
CA PHE A 58 1.96 -8.31 17.60
C PHE A 58 2.35 -9.17 18.81
N THR A 59 3.05 -10.28 18.59
CA THR A 59 3.52 -11.15 19.69
C THR A 59 4.46 -10.39 20.62
N PHE A 60 5.43 -9.68 20.05
CA PHE A 60 6.39 -8.87 20.80
C PHE A 60 5.74 -7.69 21.52
N MET A 61 4.83 -6.98 20.85
CA MET A 61 4.14 -5.83 21.44
C MET A 61 3.24 -6.24 22.60
N LYS A 62 2.53 -7.38 22.51
CA LYS A 62 1.74 -7.92 23.64
C LYS A 62 2.60 -8.23 24.86
N ALA A 63 3.86 -8.63 24.67
CA ALA A 63 4.78 -8.90 25.76
C ALA A 63 5.41 -7.62 26.34
N SER A 64 5.71 -6.63 25.50
CA SER A 64 6.56 -5.49 25.87
C SER A 64 5.79 -4.21 26.19
N ARG A 65 4.69 -3.95 25.47
CA ARG A 65 3.80 -2.77 25.59
C ARG A 65 2.35 -3.19 25.29
N PRO A 66 1.74 -4.10 26.09
CA PRO A 66 0.38 -4.58 25.83
C PRO A 66 -0.66 -3.45 25.75
N GLU A 67 -0.44 -2.35 26.46
CA GLU A 67 -1.28 -1.15 26.45
C GLU A 67 -1.32 -0.42 25.10
N TRP A 68 -0.34 -0.63 24.22
CA TRP A 68 -0.34 -0.08 22.86
C TRP A 68 -1.02 -1.00 21.84
N VAL A 69 -1.43 -2.21 22.21
CA VAL A 69 -1.99 -3.20 21.27
C VAL A 69 -3.51 -3.11 21.25
N LYS A 70 -4.07 -2.62 20.13
CA LYS A 70 -5.51 -2.69 19.79
C LYS A 70 -5.69 -3.59 18.56
N ASP A 71 -6.49 -3.16 17.60
CA ASP A 71 -6.59 -3.74 16.25
C ASP A 71 -5.31 -3.49 15.42
N VAL A 72 -4.60 -2.41 15.73
CA VAL A 72 -3.21 -2.11 15.32
C VAL A 72 -2.42 -1.65 16.56
N HIS A 73 -1.15 -1.28 16.41
CA HIS A 73 -0.43 -0.62 17.49
C HIS A 73 -0.80 0.86 17.54
N VAL A 74 -1.11 1.38 18.73
CA VAL A 74 -1.38 2.79 18.98
C VAL A 74 -0.26 3.33 19.86
N VAL A 75 0.70 4.01 19.25
CA VAL A 75 1.83 4.59 19.96
C VAL A 75 1.45 5.98 20.49
N PRO A 76 1.44 6.22 21.81
CA PRO A 76 1.14 7.53 22.36
C PRO A 76 2.13 8.58 21.87
N TRP A 77 1.64 9.79 21.58
CA TRP A 77 2.45 10.86 21.00
C TRP A 77 3.65 11.27 21.87
N GLU A 78 3.54 11.13 23.19
CA GLU A 78 4.62 11.39 24.14
C GLU A 78 5.81 10.44 24.02
N HIS A 79 5.60 9.24 23.44
CA HIS A 79 6.65 8.26 23.17
C HIS A 79 7.20 8.35 21.75
N VAL A 80 6.70 9.28 20.92
CA VAL A 80 7.19 9.48 19.56
C VAL A 80 8.35 10.47 19.59
N LYS A 81 9.56 9.93 19.46
CA LYS A 81 10.82 10.69 19.41
C LYS A 81 11.01 11.38 18.06
N HIS A 82 10.78 10.67 16.95
CA HIS A 82 10.93 11.20 15.59
C HIS A 82 9.86 10.70 14.64
N ILE A 83 9.52 11.52 13.64
CA ILE A 83 8.73 11.13 12.47
C ILE A 83 9.64 11.15 11.25
N LEU A 84 9.67 10.04 10.52
CA LEU A 84 10.33 9.92 9.23
C LEU A 84 9.27 10.08 8.12
N ALA A 85 9.24 11.26 7.51
CA ALA A 85 8.36 11.55 6.39
C ALA A 85 9.07 11.27 5.04
N PRO A 86 8.48 10.49 4.11
CA PRO A 86 9.10 10.14 2.83
C PRO A 86 9.59 11.31 1.98
N ASP A 87 8.79 12.38 1.88
CA ASP A 87 9.12 13.59 1.11
C ASP A 87 10.33 14.32 1.67
N ARG A 88 10.41 14.43 3.00
CA ARG A 88 11.52 15.12 3.68
C ARG A 88 12.83 14.36 3.58
N ARG A 89 12.77 13.02 3.55
CA ARG A 89 13.95 12.14 3.44
C ARG A 89 14.43 11.98 2.00
N LEU A 90 13.56 12.16 1.00
CA LEU A 90 13.88 11.93 -0.41
C LEU A 90 15.17 12.62 -0.90
N PRO A 91 15.46 13.91 -0.60
CA PRO A 91 16.69 14.56 -1.07
C PRO A 91 17.98 13.91 -0.55
N LEU A 92 17.95 13.31 0.64
CA LEU A 92 19.09 12.56 1.19
C LEU A 92 19.21 11.20 0.49
N ILE A 93 18.09 10.47 0.35
CA ILE A 93 18.06 9.17 -0.32
C ILE A 93 18.56 9.28 -1.77
N MET A 94 18.18 10.33 -2.51
CA MET A 94 18.64 10.55 -3.89
C MET A 94 20.15 10.76 -4.03
N LYS A 95 20.84 11.24 -2.98
CA LYS A 95 22.30 11.42 -3.00
C LYS A 95 23.03 10.08 -2.91
N GLU A 96 22.44 9.14 -2.19
CA GLU A 96 23.05 7.84 -1.86
C GLU A 96 22.56 6.71 -2.77
N HIS A 97 21.38 6.86 -3.39
CA HIS A 97 20.72 5.82 -4.19
C HIS A 97 20.45 6.28 -5.64
N PRO A 98 21.36 5.96 -6.59
CA PRO A 98 21.20 6.30 -8.01
C PRO A 98 19.88 5.82 -8.62
N LYS A 99 19.44 4.61 -8.27
CA LYS A 99 18.18 4.01 -8.73
C LYS A 99 16.95 4.85 -8.36
N VAL A 100 16.93 5.41 -7.14
CA VAL A 100 15.88 6.33 -6.70
C VAL A 100 15.97 7.64 -7.47
N LYS A 101 17.18 8.16 -7.68
CA LYS A 101 17.40 9.38 -8.48
C LYS A 101 16.90 9.23 -9.92
N ASP A 102 17.03 8.04 -10.53
CA ASP A 102 16.53 7.76 -11.88
C ASP A 102 15.00 7.73 -11.93
N ILE A 103 14.34 7.15 -10.93
CA ILE A 103 12.87 7.23 -10.80
C ILE A 103 12.44 8.69 -10.65
N VAL A 104 13.08 9.45 -9.76
CA VAL A 104 12.76 10.88 -9.54
C VAL A 104 12.93 11.68 -10.82
N LYS A 105 14.04 11.49 -11.55
CA LYS A 105 14.31 12.19 -12.82
C LYS A 105 13.22 11.88 -13.86
N THR A 106 12.81 10.62 -13.95
CA THR A 106 11.73 10.18 -14.85
C THR A 106 10.42 10.88 -14.52
N LEU A 107 10.01 10.85 -13.25
CA LEU A 107 8.75 11.45 -12.80
C LEU A 107 8.76 13.00 -12.81
N SER A 108 9.95 13.62 -12.71
CA SER A 108 10.10 15.08 -12.73
C SER A 108 9.74 15.73 -14.07
N THR A 109 9.45 14.94 -15.10
CA THR A 109 8.91 15.41 -16.39
C THR A 109 7.50 16.01 -16.28
N GLY A 110 6.74 15.63 -15.25
CA GLY A 110 5.40 16.16 -15.01
C GLY A 110 4.99 16.31 -13.54
N ILE A 111 5.85 15.92 -12.60
CA ILE A 111 5.53 15.92 -11.16
C ILE A 111 6.58 16.69 -10.39
N LYS A 112 6.13 17.52 -9.45
CA LYS A 112 7.02 18.25 -8.55
C LYS A 112 7.61 17.32 -7.49
N GLN A 113 8.87 17.55 -7.12
CA GLN A 113 9.58 16.70 -6.17
C GLN A 113 8.95 16.67 -4.77
N ASP A 114 8.27 17.74 -4.35
CA ASP A 114 7.53 17.80 -3.07
C ASP A 114 6.30 16.88 -3.04
N LYS A 115 5.89 16.34 -4.19
CA LYS A 115 4.87 15.30 -4.32
C LYS A 115 5.45 13.88 -4.37
N MET A 116 6.76 13.70 -4.15
CA MET A 116 7.44 12.40 -4.21
C MET A 116 8.02 12.00 -2.85
N GLY A 117 8.22 10.71 -2.65
CA GLY A 117 8.91 10.18 -1.48
C GLY A 117 9.35 8.73 -1.67
N VAL A 118 10.10 8.20 -0.72
CA VAL A 118 10.40 6.77 -0.62
C VAL A 118 10.11 6.30 0.80
N THR A 119 9.41 5.18 0.96
CA THR A 119 9.12 4.54 2.24
C THR A 119 9.89 3.24 2.42
N GLY A 120 9.47 2.37 3.34
CA GLY A 120 10.03 1.04 3.51
C GLY A 120 11.41 1.08 4.16
N SER A 121 12.28 0.15 3.75
CA SER A 121 13.61 0.02 4.34
C SER A 121 14.51 1.23 4.07
N LEU A 122 14.38 1.87 2.90
CA LEU A 122 15.14 3.07 2.53
C LEU A 122 14.80 4.28 3.40
N LEU A 123 13.53 4.45 3.78
CA LEU A 123 13.11 5.54 4.67
C LEU A 123 13.77 5.45 6.05
N ALA A 124 13.88 4.22 6.58
CA ALA A 124 14.49 3.94 7.86
C ALA A 124 16.02 3.84 7.82
N ASP A 125 16.64 3.94 6.62
CA ASP A 125 18.06 3.63 6.39
C ASP A 125 18.45 2.20 6.85
N LEU A 126 17.56 1.25 6.55
CA LEU A 126 17.66 -0.16 6.91
C LEU A 126 17.60 -1.09 5.69
N GLN A 127 17.81 -0.57 4.49
CA GLN A 127 17.89 -1.34 3.25
C GLN A 127 19.05 -2.34 3.26
N ASN A 128 18.93 -3.35 2.40
CA ASN A 128 19.96 -4.31 2.04
C ASN A 128 19.92 -4.55 0.52
N GLU A 129 20.83 -5.38 0.00
CA GLU A 129 20.95 -5.65 -1.44
C GLU A 129 19.68 -6.26 -2.08
N THR A 130 18.84 -6.92 -1.27
CA THR A 130 17.57 -7.52 -1.71
C THR A 130 16.36 -6.62 -1.47
N SER A 131 16.56 -5.36 -1.07
CA SER A 131 15.46 -4.43 -0.84
C SER A 131 14.87 -3.95 -2.17
N ASP A 132 13.54 -3.95 -2.22
CA ASP A 132 12.73 -3.25 -3.20
C ASP A 132 12.72 -1.74 -2.93
N ILE A 133 12.22 -0.97 -3.90
CA ILE A 133 11.99 0.47 -3.73
C ILE A 133 10.48 0.71 -3.62
N ASP A 134 10.03 1.11 -2.43
CA ASP A 134 8.66 1.57 -2.21
C ASP A 134 8.56 3.08 -2.49
N PHE A 135 8.38 3.45 -3.76
CA PHE A 135 8.31 4.85 -4.18
C PHE A 135 6.90 5.41 -3.97
N ILE A 136 6.78 6.65 -3.49
CA ILE A 136 5.50 7.29 -3.21
C ILE A 136 5.30 8.48 -4.13
N VAL A 137 4.08 8.65 -4.61
CA VAL A 137 3.60 9.93 -5.13
C VAL A 137 2.32 10.33 -4.41
N TYR A 138 2.24 11.59 -3.98
CA TYR A 138 1.14 12.12 -3.19
C TYR A 138 -0.01 12.65 -4.05
N GLY A 139 -1.23 12.34 -3.61
CA GLY A 139 -2.49 12.86 -4.14
C GLY A 139 -2.68 12.60 -5.63
N SER A 140 -3.34 13.54 -6.30
CA SER A 140 -3.71 13.42 -7.72
C SER A 140 -2.50 13.29 -8.66
N SER A 141 -1.31 13.74 -8.25
CA SER A 141 -0.07 13.58 -9.04
C SER A 141 0.30 12.12 -9.27
N TRP A 142 -0.21 11.20 -8.45
CA TRP A 142 0.05 9.78 -8.60
C TRP A 142 -0.55 9.19 -9.89
N PHE A 143 -1.68 9.71 -10.37
CA PHE A 143 -2.26 9.26 -11.64
C PHE A 143 -1.39 9.71 -12.82
N THR A 144 -0.91 10.95 -12.81
CA THR A 144 0.08 11.44 -13.78
C THR A 144 1.38 10.63 -13.72
N ALA A 145 1.80 10.18 -12.53
CA ALA A 145 3.00 9.38 -12.36
C ALA A 145 2.89 8.06 -13.11
N ARG A 146 1.73 7.41 -13.07
CA ARG A 146 1.48 6.18 -13.82
C ARG A 146 1.58 6.39 -15.33
N ASP A 147 1.03 7.47 -15.85
CA ASP A 147 1.10 7.79 -17.27
C ASP A 147 2.55 8.04 -17.71
N ILE A 148 3.34 8.73 -16.88
CA ILE A 148 4.78 8.93 -17.12
C ILE A 148 5.52 7.59 -17.08
N LEU A 149 5.25 6.72 -16.09
CA LEU A 149 5.89 5.41 -16.00
C LEU A 149 5.54 4.52 -17.19
N ALA A 150 4.30 4.54 -17.67
CA ALA A 150 3.88 3.78 -18.85
C ALA A 150 4.72 4.17 -20.07
N LYS A 151 4.89 5.47 -20.33
CA LYS A 151 5.75 5.97 -21.42
C LYS A 151 7.21 5.59 -21.23
N ALA A 152 7.74 5.76 -20.02
CA ALA A 152 9.14 5.40 -19.73
C ALA A 152 9.42 3.90 -19.98
N LYS A 153 8.46 3.03 -19.70
CA LYS A 153 8.57 1.59 -19.98
C LYS A 153 8.56 1.25 -21.47
N GLU A 154 7.86 2.03 -22.29
CA GLU A 154 7.90 1.90 -23.75
C GLU A 154 9.29 2.25 -24.30
N GLU A 155 9.91 3.30 -23.74
CA GLU A 155 11.27 3.73 -24.08
C GLU A 155 12.36 2.77 -23.54
N LYS A 156 12.03 2.00 -22.49
CA LYS A 156 12.90 1.00 -21.83
C LYS A 156 14.16 1.58 -21.18
N ASP A 157 14.17 2.87 -20.89
CA ASP A 157 15.27 3.57 -20.24
C ASP A 157 14.75 4.73 -19.35
N PRO A 158 15.12 4.82 -18.06
CA PRO A 158 15.78 3.79 -17.23
C PRO A 158 14.78 2.74 -16.71
N ILE A 159 13.47 2.98 -16.90
CA ILE A 159 12.40 2.16 -16.34
C ILE A 159 12.00 1.07 -17.33
N LYS A 160 11.86 -0.16 -16.82
CA LYS A 160 11.49 -1.34 -17.60
C LYS A 160 10.26 -2.04 -17.01
N GLU A 161 9.67 -2.90 -17.83
CA GLU A 161 8.59 -3.78 -17.38
C GLU A 161 9.06 -4.79 -16.34
N ILE A 162 8.09 -5.29 -15.57
CA ILE A 162 8.27 -6.38 -14.61
C ILE A 162 8.52 -7.68 -15.38
N SER A 163 9.56 -8.43 -14.99
CA SER A 163 9.87 -9.73 -15.59
C SER A 163 8.82 -10.79 -15.20
N GLU A 164 8.74 -11.87 -15.97
CA GLU A 164 7.81 -12.96 -15.70
C GLU A 164 8.12 -13.65 -14.36
N GLU A 165 9.40 -13.84 -14.05
CA GLU A 165 9.86 -14.42 -12.79
C GLU A 165 9.42 -13.54 -11.61
N MET A 166 9.58 -12.23 -11.74
CA MET A 166 9.14 -11.28 -10.72
C MET A 166 7.61 -11.28 -10.56
N TRP A 167 6.84 -11.45 -11.63
CA TRP A 167 5.38 -11.64 -11.52
C TRP A 167 5.00 -12.87 -10.70
N HIS A 168 5.70 -14.00 -10.91
CA HIS A 168 5.50 -15.20 -10.09
C HIS A 168 5.91 -14.99 -8.63
N GLU A 169 7.02 -14.30 -8.37
CA GLU A 169 7.43 -13.94 -7.00
C GLU A 169 6.38 -13.08 -6.29
N ILE A 170 5.86 -12.06 -6.97
CA ILE A 170 4.80 -11.19 -6.44
C ILE A 170 3.55 -12.04 -6.13
N TYR A 171 3.12 -12.90 -7.06
CA TYR A 171 1.96 -13.75 -6.87
C TYR A 171 2.11 -14.68 -5.65
N ASN A 172 3.25 -15.37 -5.54
CA ASN A 172 3.55 -16.30 -4.45
C ASN A 172 3.65 -15.61 -3.08
N LYS A 173 4.11 -14.34 -3.06
CA LYS A 173 4.14 -13.51 -1.85
C LYS A 173 2.75 -13.02 -1.45
N ARG A 174 1.88 -12.71 -2.41
CA ARG A 174 0.52 -12.17 -2.17
C ARG A 174 -0.50 -13.25 -1.82
N ARG A 175 -0.33 -14.48 -2.34
CA ARG A 175 -1.25 -15.62 -2.16
C ARG A 175 -2.73 -15.23 -2.34
N PRO A 176 -3.10 -14.62 -3.48
CA PRO A 176 -4.48 -14.20 -3.71
C PRO A 176 -5.40 -15.41 -3.92
N GLU A 177 -6.71 -15.20 -3.77
CA GLU A 177 -7.74 -16.18 -4.18
C GLU A 177 -7.88 -16.31 -5.71
N LEU A 178 -7.39 -15.34 -6.46
CA LEU A 178 -7.43 -15.33 -7.91
C LEU A 178 -6.38 -16.29 -8.49
N SER A 179 -6.65 -16.88 -9.66
CA SER A 179 -5.62 -17.62 -10.40
C SER A 179 -4.48 -16.70 -10.83
N PHE A 180 -3.33 -17.26 -11.20
CA PHE A 180 -2.19 -16.46 -11.66
C PHE A 180 -2.54 -15.63 -12.89
N GLU A 181 -3.32 -16.18 -13.82
CA GLU A 181 -3.74 -15.51 -15.05
C GLU A 181 -4.67 -14.33 -14.75
N GLU A 182 -5.69 -14.55 -13.91
CA GLU A 182 -6.61 -13.49 -13.49
C GLU A 182 -5.86 -12.39 -12.71
N PHE A 183 -4.98 -12.79 -11.78
CA PHE A 183 -4.13 -11.89 -11.03
C PHE A 183 -3.27 -11.03 -11.97
N LEU A 184 -2.58 -11.66 -12.93
CA LEU A 184 -1.66 -10.97 -13.82
C LEU A 184 -2.37 -9.94 -14.72
N VAL A 185 -3.56 -10.27 -15.23
CA VAL A 185 -4.40 -9.32 -16.00
C VAL A 185 -4.72 -8.08 -15.16
N HIS A 186 -5.11 -8.29 -13.91
CA HIS A 186 -5.40 -7.20 -12.98
C HIS A 186 -4.15 -6.38 -12.65
N GLU A 187 -3.05 -7.02 -12.28
CA GLU A 187 -1.83 -6.33 -11.86
C GLU A 187 -1.19 -5.52 -13.00
N ARG A 188 -1.19 -6.03 -14.24
CA ARG A 188 -0.63 -5.31 -15.39
C ARG A 188 -1.36 -4.00 -15.65
N ARG A 189 -2.70 -3.99 -15.56
CA ARG A 189 -3.50 -2.78 -15.76
C ARG A 189 -3.24 -1.70 -14.70
N LYS A 190 -2.81 -2.09 -13.49
CA LYS A 190 -2.55 -1.15 -12.40
C LYS A 190 -1.39 -0.21 -12.71
N GLY A 191 -0.45 -0.59 -13.58
CA GLY A 191 0.61 0.30 -14.07
C GLY A 191 1.44 0.99 -12.96
N ASN A 192 1.47 0.40 -11.76
CA ASN A 192 2.03 1.00 -10.56
C ASN A 192 3.31 0.30 -10.10
N ARG A 193 4.00 -0.39 -11.02
CA ARG A 193 5.20 -1.19 -10.74
C ARG A 193 6.17 -1.10 -11.89
N GLY A 194 7.46 -1.20 -11.63
CA GLY A 194 8.48 -1.29 -12.67
C GLY A 194 9.80 -1.84 -12.15
N MET A 195 10.75 -1.96 -13.07
CA MET A 195 12.14 -2.27 -12.77
C MET A 195 13.01 -1.05 -13.10
N VAL A 196 13.96 -0.71 -12.22
CA VAL A 196 15.01 0.28 -12.48
C VAL A 196 16.36 -0.37 -12.16
N ASP A 197 17.25 -0.46 -13.16
CA ASP A 197 18.57 -1.07 -13.00
C ASP A 197 18.53 -2.43 -12.24
N GLY A 198 17.70 -3.34 -12.74
CA GLY A 198 17.49 -4.68 -12.16
C GLY A 198 16.76 -4.72 -10.81
N THR A 199 16.28 -3.59 -10.29
CA THR A 199 15.61 -3.49 -8.98
C THR A 199 14.12 -3.25 -9.15
N TYR A 200 13.32 -4.07 -8.49
CA TYR A 200 11.87 -3.94 -8.43
C TYR A 200 11.47 -2.69 -7.62
N PHE A 201 10.47 -1.96 -8.11
CA PHE A 201 9.85 -0.87 -7.36
C PHE A 201 8.33 -0.85 -7.52
N ASP A 202 7.66 -0.49 -6.43
CA ASP A 202 6.24 -0.15 -6.38
C ASP A 202 6.08 1.38 -6.43
N LEU A 203 5.04 1.86 -7.11
CA LEU A 203 4.55 3.23 -7.07
C LEU A 203 3.30 3.27 -6.18
N LEU A 204 3.47 3.74 -4.95
CA LEU A 204 2.46 3.77 -3.90
C LEU A 204 1.73 5.11 -3.87
N TYR A 205 0.41 5.05 -3.72
CA TYR A 205 -0.44 6.21 -3.52
C TYR A 205 -0.50 6.56 -2.03
N VAL A 206 -0.45 7.86 -1.72
CA VAL A 206 -0.77 8.41 -0.41
C VAL A 206 -1.53 9.71 -0.61
N ARG A 207 -2.59 9.95 0.17
CA ARG A 207 -3.37 11.19 0.06
C ARG A 207 -2.54 12.44 0.37
N ASP A 208 -2.91 13.54 -0.27
CA ASP A 208 -2.54 14.87 0.18
C ASP A 208 -3.24 15.19 1.51
N TRP A 209 -2.69 16.16 2.26
CA TRP A 209 -3.13 16.41 3.63
C TRP A 209 -4.58 16.89 3.74
N GLU A 210 -5.06 17.56 2.70
CA GLU A 210 -6.41 18.08 2.52
C GLU A 210 -7.45 16.99 2.19
N ASP A 211 -7.04 15.87 1.59
CA ASP A 211 -7.93 14.77 1.19
C ASP A 211 -8.05 13.68 2.26
N ILE A 212 -7.28 13.82 3.35
CA ILE A 212 -7.29 12.87 4.46
C ILE A 212 -8.57 13.04 5.26
N VAL A 213 -9.40 11.99 5.21
CA VAL A 213 -10.60 11.84 6.01
C VAL A 213 -10.47 10.54 6.82
N PRO A 214 -10.67 10.58 8.15
CA PRO A 214 -10.69 9.39 8.99
C PRO A 214 -11.68 8.33 8.48
N CYS A 215 -11.24 7.08 8.36
CA CYS A 215 -12.10 5.95 8.07
C CYS A 215 -12.39 5.20 9.38
N ALA A 216 -13.52 5.52 10.01
CA ALA A 216 -13.94 4.82 11.22
C ALA A 216 -14.26 3.35 10.93
N ARG A 217 -13.94 2.45 11.86
CA ARG A 217 -14.31 1.03 11.80
C ARG A 217 -15.78 0.87 12.20
N GLY A 218 -16.51 0.00 11.50
CA GLY A 218 -17.88 -0.36 11.80
C GLY A 218 -17.99 -1.70 12.56
N VAL A 219 -19.20 -2.24 12.61
CA VAL A 219 -19.52 -3.54 13.23
C VAL A 219 -19.64 -4.60 12.14
N ASP A 220 -18.89 -5.69 12.28
CA ASP A 220 -18.97 -6.85 11.38
C ASP A 220 -20.35 -7.52 11.51
N ILE A 221 -21.02 -7.77 10.37
CA ILE A 221 -22.36 -8.35 10.30
C ILE A 221 -22.30 -9.80 9.80
N ALA A 222 -21.85 -10.00 8.57
CA ALA A 222 -21.78 -11.31 7.92
C ALA A 222 -20.94 -11.28 6.64
N PRO A 223 -20.30 -12.39 6.24
CA PRO A 223 -19.67 -12.48 4.94
C PRO A 223 -20.72 -12.45 3.81
N ALA A 224 -20.42 -11.77 2.72
CA ALA A 224 -21.27 -11.74 1.53
C ALA A 224 -20.43 -11.69 0.25
N THR A 225 -21.04 -12.14 -0.85
CA THR A 225 -20.57 -11.93 -2.22
C THR A 225 -21.59 -11.06 -2.93
N ILE A 226 -21.13 -9.98 -3.55
CA ILE A 226 -21.96 -9.04 -4.30
C ILE A 226 -21.42 -8.85 -5.71
N GLU A 227 -22.31 -8.44 -6.61
CA GLU A 227 -21.94 -7.85 -7.88
C GLU A 227 -22.50 -6.43 -7.97
N ALA A 228 -21.69 -5.49 -8.46
CA ALA A 228 -22.09 -4.10 -8.56
C ALA A 228 -21.29 -3.37 -9.64
N THR A 229 -21.76 -2.20 -10.06
CA THR A 229 -21.01 -1.32 -10.97
C THR A 229 -20.28 -0.26 -10.16
N VAL A 230 -18.99 -0.05 -10.43
CA VAL A 230 -18.19 0.98 -9.75
C VAL A 230 -18.60 2.36 -10.25
N THR A 231 -18.97 3.25 -9.34
CA THR A 231 -19.38 4.63 -9.63
C THR A 231 -18.29 5.66 -9.34
N ASN A 232 -17.42 5.40 -8.35
CA ASN A 232 -16.24 6.20 -8.04
C ASN A 232 -15.06 5.29 -7.65
N ALA A 233 -13.85 5.63 -8.10
CA ALA A 233 -12.60 4.91 -7.82
C ALA A 233 -11.41 5.84 -7.51
N ASP A 234 -11.66 7.09 -7.07
CA ASP A 234 -10.64 8.11 -6.83
C ASP A 234 -9.62 7.69 -5.76
N PHE A 235 -10.06 6.92 -4.76
CA PHE A 235 -9.20 6.36 -3.71
C PHE A 235 -8.95 4.86 -3.89
N SER A 236 -9.08 4.33 -5.10
CA SER A 236 -8.90 2.90 -5.37
C SER A 236 -7.47 2.38 -5.15
N PHE A 237 -6.47 3.25 -5.06
CA PHE A 237 -5.06 2.87 -4.79
C PHE A 237 -4.60 3.18 -3.36
N ASP A 238 -5.49 3.73 -2.53
CA ASP A 238 -5.22 4.07 -1.14
C ASP A 238 -5.24 2.83 -0.23
N SER A 239 -5.04 3.04 1.08
CA SER A 239 -5.18 1.99 2.10
C SER A 239 -6.08 2.46 3.25
N PRO A 240 -7.33 1.97 3.34
CA PRO A 240 -7.96 1.04 2.42
C PRO A 240 -8.23 1.67 1.05
N ALA A 241 -8.22 0.84 0.01
CA ALA A 241 -8.74 1.22 -1.30
C ALA A 241 -10.26 1.33 -1.23
N ILE A 242 -10.84 2.34 -1.89
CA ILE A 242 -12.28 2.62 -1.83
C ILE A 242 -12.88 2.55 -3.23
N TYR A 243 -13.98 1.81 -3.36
CA TYR A 243 -14.82 1.73 -4.55
C TYR A 243 -16.25 2.06 -4.18
N GLU A 244 -16.75 3.22 -4.57
CA GLU A 244 -18.20 3.47 -4.51
C GLU A 244 -18.89 2.65 -5.60
N ILE A 245 -20.06 2.13 -5.27
CA ILE A 245 -20.77 1.19 -6.15
C ILE A 245 -22.26 1.50 -6.24
N ASP A 246 -22.85 1.13 -7.38
CA ASP A 246 -24.29 1.05 -7.56
C ASP A 246 -24.79 -0.33 -7.08
N HIS A 247 -25.26 -0.39 -5.84
CA HIS A 247 -25.81 -1.59 -5.21
C HIS A 247 -26.93 -1.22 -4.21
N PRO A 248 -28.04 -1.97 -4.13
CA PRO A 248 -29.21 -1.60 -3.33
C PRO A 248 -28.95 -1.51 -1.82
N GLU A 249 -28.00 -2.30 -1.30
CA GLU A 249 -27.74 -2.37 0.14
C GLU A 249 -26.33 -1.94 0.58
N ILE A 250 -25.36 -1.89 -0.33
CA ILE A 250 -23.95 -1.74 0.01
C ILE A 250 -23.46 -0.48 -0.68
N SER A 251 -23.04 0.52 0.10
CA SER A 251 -22.68 1.83 -0.45
C SER A 251 -21.32 1.82 -1.16
N TYR A 252 -20.36 1.06 -0.62
CA TYR A 252 -19.01 0.97 -1.18
C TYR A 252 -18.28 -0.30 -0.72
N VAL A 253 -17.23 -0.65 -1.45
CA VAL A 253 -16.27 -1.71 -1.11
C VAL A 253 -14.97 -1.08 -0.62
N LEU A 254 -14.48 -1.55 0.54
CA LEU A 254 -13.16 -1.25 1.07
C LEU A 254 -12.22 -2.42 0.83
N SER A 255 -10.96 -2.15 0.48
CA SER A 255 -9.90 -3.17 0.49
C SER A 255 -8.71 -2.74 1.33
N TYR A 256 -8.47 -3.46 2.43
CA TYR A 256 -7.27 -3.30 3.27
C TYR A 256 -6.07 -4.10 2.74
N THR A 257 -6.28 -4.93 1.73
CA THR A 257 -5.19 -5.61 1.02
C THR A 257 -4.76 -4.84 -0.22
N HIS A 258 -3.46 -4.67 -0.35
CA HIS A 258 -2.82 -4.15 -1.55
C HIS A 258 -3.10 -4.98 -2.81
N THR A 259 -3.42 -6.28 -2.66
CA THR A 259 -3.77 -7.15 -3.78
C THR A 259 -4.95 -6.62 -4.59
N TYR A 260 -5.93 -6.00 -3.93
CA TYR A 260 -7.13 -5.48 -4.58
C TYR A 260 -7.18 -3.95 -4.63
N ALA A 261 -6.07 -3.27 -4.34
CA ALA A 261 -5.92 -1.86 -4.68
C ALA A 261 -5.79 -1.70 -6.20
N GLY A 262 -6.49 -0.74 -6.80
CA GLY A 262 -6.53 -0.50 -8.25
C GLY A 262 -7.31 -1.54 -9.08
N GLN A 263 -8.14 -2.36 -8.44
CA GLN A 263 -8.74 -3.55 -9.02
C GLN A 263 -9.83 -3.30 -10.06
N ALA A 264 -10.52 -2.16 -10.00
CA ALA A 264 -11.61 -1.80 -10.91
C ALA A 264 -11.58 -0.31 -11.26
N LEU A 265 -12.16 0.04 -12.41
CA LEU A 265 -12.35 1.42 -12.87
C LEU A 265 -13.83 1.81 -12.82
N VAL A 266 -14.11 3.11 -12.83
CA VAL A 266 -15.48 3.64 -12.93
C VAL A 266 -16.18 3.08 -14.18
N GLY A 267 -17.42 2.63 -14.02
CA GLY A 267 -18.23 1.99 -15.05
C GLY A 267 -18.01 0.48 -15.19
N GLU A 268 -17.00 -0.11 -14.53
CA GLU A 268 -16.81 -1.55 -14.56
C GLU A 268 -17.74 -2.27 -13.56
N ARG A 269 -18.32 -3.37 -14.02
CA ARG A 269 -18.97 -4.36 -13.14
C ARG A 269 -17.92 -5.23 -12.44
N ILE A 270 -18.03 -5.31 -11.12
CA ILE A 270 -17.18 -6.12 -10.25
C ILE A 270 -17.97 -7.25 -9.60
N GLU A 271 -17.27 -8.32 -9.23
CA GLU A 271 -17.68 -9.27 -8.19
C GLU A 271 -16.73 -9.08 -7.00
N ALA A 272 -17.29 -8.91 -5.80
CA ALA A 272 -16.52 -8.77 -4.58
C ALA A 272 -17.06 -9.69 -3.49
N ARG A 273 -16.15 -10.30 -2.72
CA ARG A 273 -16.49 -11.10 -1.54
C ARG A 273 -15.67 -10.62 -0.35
N GLY A 274 -16.35 -10.41 0.76
CA GLY A 274 -15.75 -9.94 2.01
C GLY A 274 -16.74 -9.93 3.16
N MET A 275 -16.41 -9.19 4.22
CA MET A 275 -17.27 -8.98 5.38
C MET A 275 -18.17 -7.76 5.18
N VAL A 276 -19.48 -7.91 5.35
CA VAL A 276 -20.39 -6.76 5.45
C VAL A 276 -20.18 -6.12 6.81
N GLU A 277 -19.91 -4.82 6.80
CA GLU A 277 -19.71 -4.00 7.98
C GLU A 277 -20.75 -2.88 8.00
N ALA A 278 -21.34 -2.62 9.17
CA ALA A 278 -22.31 -1.55 9.40
C ALA A 278 -21.68 -0.40 10.19
N LEU A 279 -21.86 0.83 9.72
CA LEU A 279 -21.44 2.06 10.38
C LEU A 279 -22.60 3.06 10.37
N GLY A 280 -23.36 3.09 11.47
CA GLY A 280 -24.64 3.80 11.50
C GLY A 280 -25.61 3.21 10.48
N ASP A 281 -26.16 4.05 9.61
CA ASP A 281 -27.08 3.63 8.53
C ASP A 281 -26.36 3.14 7.26
N ILE A 282 -25.03 3.23 7.22
CA ILE A 282 -24.22 2.82 6.06
C ILE A 282 -23.85 1.34 6.24
N LYS A 283 -24.04 0.54 5.17
CA LYS A 283 -23.41 -0.77 5.04
C LYS A 283 -22.36 -0.73 3.95
N ARG A 284 -21.23 -1.37 4.19
CA ARG A 284 -20.11 -1.49 3.25
C ARG A 284 -19.56 -2.91 3.24
N LEU A 285 -18.89 -3.30 2.16
CA LEU A 285 -18.20 -4.59 2.07
C LEU A 285 -16.70 -4.38 2.30
N VAL A 286 -16.11 -5.08 3.26
CA VAL A 286 -14.69 -5.01 3.59
C VAL A 286 -13.97 -6.26 3.09
N VAL A 287 -12.93 -6.06 2.28
CA VAL A 287 -12.03 -7.08 1.75
C VAL A 287 -10.64 -6.89 2.37
N GLY A 288 -9.98 -7.98 2.75
CA GLY A 288 -8.75 -7.94 3.54
C GLY A 288 -9.00 -7.85 5.04
N THR A 289 -10.03 -8.54 5.56
CA THR A 289 -10.25 -8.63 7.02
C THR A 289 -9.19 -9.46 7.73
N THR A 290 -8.47 -10.30 6.98
CA THR A 290 -7.30 -11.05 7.41
C THR A 290 -6.07 -10.68 6.58
N ARG A 291 -4.88 -10.88 7.15
CA ARG A 291 -3.58 -10.57 6.50
C ARG A 291 -3.40 -11.32 5.17
N GLU A 292 -3.74 -12.61 5.15
CA GLU A 292 -3.97 -13.37 3.93
C GLU A 292 -5.49 -13.39 3.72
N PRO A 293 -6.06 -12.70 2.72
CA PRO A 293 -7.51 -12.54 2.52
C PRO A 293 -8.15 -13.83 2.01
N LYS A 294 -8.02 -14.93 2.77
CA LYS A 294 -8.53 -16.24 2.37
C LYS A 294 -10.05 -16.20 2.27
N GLY A 295 -10.55 -16.57 1.12
CA GLY A 295 -11.97 -16.51 0.78
C GLY A 295 -12.53 -15.10 0.58
N GLU A 296 -11.68 -14.09 0.36
CA GLU A 296 -12.09 -12.71 0.07
C GLU A 296 -11.41 -12.22 -1.22
N TRP A 297 -12.16 -11.48 -2.05
CA TRP A 297 -11.62 -10.98 -3.32
C TRP A 297 -12.37 -9.78 -3.86
N ILE A 298 -11.73 -9.09 -4.81
CA ILE A 298 -12.39 -8.20 -5.77
C ILE A 298 -11.89 -8.60 -7.16
N ARG A 299 -12.80 -8.79 -8.12
CA ARG A 299 -12.44 -9.00 -9.54
C ARG A 299 -13.33 -8.16 -10.45
N SER A 300 -12.75 -7.67 -11.54
CA SER A 300 -13.48 -6.89 -12.55
C SER A 300 -14.00 -7.85 -13.61
N LEU A 301 -15.31 -8.15 -13.55
CA LEU A 301 -15.97 -8.98 -14.55
C LEU A 301 -15.91 -8.35 -15.95
N THR A 302 -15.83 -7.02 -16.00
CA THR A 302 -15.71 -6.26 -17.25
C THR A 302 -14.34 -6.44 -17.89
N LEU A 303 -13.27 -6.33 -17.11
CA LEU A 303 -11.91 -6.55 -17.58
C LEU A 303 -11.72 -7.99 -18.05
N LEU A 304 -12.12 -8.96 -17.23
CA LEU A 304 -11.97 -10.39 -17.54
C LEU A 304 -12.71 -10.80 -18.81
N LYS A 305 -13.92 -10.27 -19.05
CA LYS A 305 -14.67 -10.48 -20.30
C LYS A 305 -13.95 -9.91 -21.52
N THR A 306 -13.29 -8.77 -21.39
CA THR A 306 -12.56 -8.13 -22.49
C THR A 306 -11.32 -8.94 -22.87
N CYS A 307 -10.59 -9.45 -21.89
CA CYS A 307 -9.43 -10.32 -22.12
C CYS A 307 -9.81 -11.64 -22.79
N LEU A 308 -10.90 -12.28 -22.37
CA LEU A 308 -11.40 -13.53 -22.99
C LEU A 308 -11.73 -13.37 -24.47
N ARG A 309 -12.24 -12.20 -24.89
CA ARG A 309 -12.52 -11.92 -26.31
C ARG A 309 -11.26 -11.84 -27.16
N HIS A 310 -10.14 -11.35 -26.62
CA HIS A 310 -8.86 -11.31 -27.33
C HIS A 310 -8.22 -12.68 -27.56
N TYR A 311 -8.60 -13.72 -26.82
CA TYR A 311 -8.13 -15.09 -27.05
C TYR A 311 -8.99 -15.88 -28.05
N LEU A 312 -10.16 -15.36 -28.44
CA LEU A 312 -11.09 -15.99 -29.37
C LEU A 312 -11.08 -15.34 -30.77
N THR A 313 -10.19 -14.38 -31.01
CA THR A 313 -9.95 -13.69 -32.28
C THR A 313 -8.50 -13.81 -32.68
#